data_AF-A0A9Q8SVR8-F1
#
_entry.id   AF-A0A9Q8SVR8-F1
#
_cell.length_a   1.000
_cell.length_b   1.000
_cell.length_c   1.000
_cell.angle_alpha   90.00
_cell.angle_beta   90.00
_cell.angle_gamma   90.00
#
_symmetry.space_group_name_H-M   'P 1'
#
loop_
_entity.id
_entity.type
_entity.pdbx_description
1 polymer ?
#
loop_
_entity_poly.entity_id
_entity_poly.type
_entity_poly.pdbx_seq_one_letter_code
_entity_poly.pdbx_strand_id
1 'polypeptide(L)'
;MIIGYQQFHTDAGDIVSLFALSTAAEGGTSKLASIARVYNKIASTRPNLIHTLTQDWQFEVFGKPEKSFTSRPLVHYPPATSKTPERLAVQYARRYFVGYGALPRSDEIPPISEAQAEALDTLHYLGEKFAVNLDFQKGDIQYANNMGIFHARDGFTDTHEQQRHLLRQWLRDPEYGWETPEPLKERWAQLYDGITPEAQIFPLEPFIRSEGNKSKGRS
;
A
#
# COMPACT_ATOMS: atom_id res chain seq x y z
N MET A 1 -23.04 8.07 -1.61
CA MET A 1 -21.99 8.33 -0.59
C MET A 1 -20.71 8.73 -1.31
N ILE A 2 -20.07 9.83 -0.91
CA ILE A 2 -18.79 10.26 -1.50
C ILE A 2 -17.65 9.63 -0.69
N ILE A 3 -16.70 9.00 -1.39
CA ILE A 3 -15.49 8.41 -0.83
C ILE A 3 -14.28 9.16 -1.38
N GLY A 4 -13.39 9.58 -0.48
CA GLY A 4 -12.22 10.39 -0.83
C GLY A 4 -11.15 9.65 -1.65
N TYR A 5 -10.21 10.42 -2.17
CA TYR A 5 -9.00 9.94 -2.86
C TYR A 5 -8.14 9.06 -1.95
N GLN A 6 -7.54 8.01 -2.52
CA GLN A 6 -6.50 7.22 -1.86
C GLN A 6 -5.16 7.47 -2.53
N GLN A 7 -4.24 8.07 -1.78
CA GLN A 7 -2.90 8.43 -2.26
C GLN A 7 -2.07 7.21 -2.65
N PHE A 8 -1.09 7.43 -3.52
CA PHE A 8 -0.09 6.41 -3.87
C PHE A 8 0.54 5.83 -2.61
N HIS A 9 0.53 4.51 -2.54
CA HIS A 9 1.06 3.71 -1.46
C HIS A 9 1.39 2.30 -1.97
N THR A 10 1.98 1.51 -1.08
CA THR A 10 2.04 0.05 -1.16
C THR A 10 1.37 -0.53 0.08
N ASP A 11 0.74 -1.70 -0.05
CA ASP A 11 0.20 -2.45 1.08
C ASP A 11 1.30 -3.28 1.77
N ALA A 12 0.93 -4.06 2.80
CA ALA A 12 1.74 -5.21 3.19
C ALA A 12 1.50 -6.37 2.21
N GLY A 13 2.47 -7.28 2.08
CA GLY A 13 2.33 -8.47 1.23
C GLY A 13 2.96 -8.34 -0.15
N ASP A 14 3.05 -9.46 -0.85
CA ASP A 14 3.78 -9.61 -2.10
C ASP A 14 2.94 -9.20 -3.32
N ILE A 15 1.72 -9.73 -3.43
CA ILE A 15 0.78 -9.44 -4.51
C ILE A 15 -0.52 -8.91 -3.92
N VAL A 16 -0.96 -7.75 -4.41
CA VAL A 16 -2.31 -7.25 -4.15
C VAL A 16 -3.17 -7.59 -5.35
N SER A 17 -4.18 -8.43 -5.11
CA SER A 17 -5.20 -8.76 -6.09
C SER A 17 -6.47 -7.96 -5.82
N LEU A 18 -7.11 -7.47 -6.87
CA LEU A 18 -8.42 -6.82 -6.82
C LEU A 18 -9.32 -7.47 -7.86
N PHE A 19 -10.43 -8.07 -7.39
CA PHE A 19 -11.49 -8.59 -8.26
C PHE A 19 -12.73 -7.70 -8.16
N ALA A 20 -13.20 -7.19 -9.30
CA ALA A 20 -14.32 -6.27 -9.38
C ALA A 20 -15.68 -6.98 -9.47
N LEU A 21 -16.40 -7.02 -8.35
CA LEU A 21 -17.79 -7.49 -8.31
C LEU A 21 -18.77 -6.40 -8.75
N SER A 22 -18.43 -5.13 -8.50
CA SER A 22 -19.17 -3.94 -8.92
C SER A 22 -18.27 -2.71 -8.93
N THR A 23 -18.56 -1.75 -9.79
CA THR A 23 -17.86 -0.46 -9.89
C THR A 23 -18.62 0.63 -9.13
N ALA A 24 -17.96 1.76 -8.88
CA ALA A 24 -18.64 2.96 -8.35
C ALA A 24 -19.64 3.49 -9.39
N ALA A 25 -20.62 4.28 -8.93
CA ALA A 25 -21.50 4.99 -9.85
C ALA A 25 -20.72 6.05 -10.66
N GLU A 26 -19.79 6.75 -10.01
CA GLU A 26 -18.91 7.73 -10.65
C GLU A 26 -17.50 7.70 -10.04
N GLY A 27 -16.47 7.85 -10.87
CA GLY A 27 -15.07 7.95 -10.44
C GLY A 27 -14.46 6.62 -9.97
N GLY A 28 -13.49 6.70 -9.06
CA GLY A 28 -12.88 5.51 -8.44
C GLY A 28 -11.87 4.78 -9.31
N THR A 29 -11.35 5.47 -10.33
CA THR A 29 -10.28 5.02 -11.22
C THR A 29 -9.09 4.52 -10.40
N SER A 30 -8.70 3.27 -10.65
CA SER A 30 -7.51 2.68 -10.05
C SER A 30 -6.27 3.16 -10.81
N LYS A 31 -5.18 3.43 -10.10
CA LYS A 31 -3.94 3.95 -10.68
C LYS A 31 -2.76 3.11 -10.27
N LEU A 32 -1.88 2.80 -11.21
CA LEU A 32 -0.62 2.10 -10.96
C LEU A 32 0.57 2.92 -11.42
N ALA A 33 1.66 2.91 -10.67
CA ALA A 33 2.91 3.56 -11.05
C ALA A 33 4.11 2.67 -10.72
N SER A 34 5.08 2.58 -11.64
CA SER A 34 6.31 1.80 -11.43
C SER A 34 7.20 2.45 -10.38
N ILE A 35 7.54 1.69 -9.33
CA ILE A 35 8.46 2.12 -8.27
C ILE A 35 9.84 2.43 -8.85
N ALA A 36 10.36 1.57 -9.73
CA ALA A 36 11.65 1.78 -10.37
C ALA A 36 11.68 3.07 -11.21
N ARG A 37 10.59 3.39 -11.93
CA ARG A 37 10.51 4.64 -12.70
C ARG A 37 10.52 5.87 -11.81
N VAL A 38 9.76 5.85 -10.71
CA VAL A 38 9.73 6.92 -9.70
C VAL A 38 11.11 7.08 -9.07
N TYR A 39 11.69 6.00 -8.55
CA TYR A 39 13.01 5.99 -7.92
C TYR A 39 14.09 6.54 -8.84
N ASN A 40 14.17 6.07 -10.09
CA ASN A 40 15.17 6.54 -11.06
C ASN A 40 15.02 8.04 -11.35
N LYS A 41 13.78 8.56 -11.36
CA LYS A 41 13.55 9.99 -11.52
C LYS A 41 14.04 10.77 -10.29
N ILE A 42 13.81 10.27 -9.08
CA ILE A 42 14.31 10.90 -7.84
C ILE A 42 15.84 10.84 -7.83
N ALA A 43 16.44 9.67 -8.05
CA ALA A 43 17.90 9.49 -8.03
C ALA A 43 18.63 10.43 -9.01
N SER A 44 18.06 10.65 -10.21
CA SER A 44 18.65 11.53 -11.22
C SER A 44 18.44 13.03 -11.00
N THR A 45 17.52 13.45 -10.12
CA THR A 45 17.17 14.88 -9.96
C THR A 45 17.21 15.42 -8.54
N ARG A 46 17.05 14.55 -7.54
CA ARG A 46 16.97 14.84 -6.10
C ARG A 46 17.57 13.67 -5.28
N PRO A 47 18.86 13.30 -5.48
CA PRO A 47 19.46 12.15 -4.80
C PRO A 47 19.46 12.26 -3.27
N ASN A 48 19.44 13.48 -2.72
CA ASN A 48 19.24 13.73 -1.29
C ASN A 48 17.96 13.07 -0.74
N LEU A 49 16.88 13.04 -1.52
CA LEU A 49 15.63 12.39 -1.12
C LEU A 49 15.76 10.87 -1.12
N ILE A 50 16.59 10.27 -1.98
CA ILE A 50 16.88 8.83 -1.89
C ILE A 50 17.53 8.53 -0.53
N HIS A 51 18.51 9.33 -0.11
CA HIS A 51 19.12 9.17 1.21
C HIS A 51 18.08 9.25 2.33
N THR A 52 17.17 10.23 2.28
CA THR A 52 16.06 10.34 3.26
C THR A 52 15.14 9.10 3.25
N LEU A 53 14.80 8.57 2.07
CA LEU A 53 13.94 7.38 1.95
C LEU A 53 14.60 6.09 2.47
N THR A 54 15.94 6.06 2.52
CA THR A 54 16.73 4.93 3.04
C THR A 54 17.08 5.04 4.52
N GLN A 55 16.79 6.18 5.16
CA GLN A 55 16.90 6.34 6.61
C GLN A 55 15.77 5.60 7.33
N ASP A 56 15.85 5.49 8.64
CA ASP A 56 14.79 4.94 9.47
C ASP A 56 13.59 5.92 9.62
N TRP A 57 12.39 5.40 9.42
CA TRP A 57 11.13 6.13 9.58
C TRP A 57 10.28 5.55 10.68
N GLN A 58 9.68 6.41 11.49
CA GLN A 58 8.77 6.00 12.57
C GLN A 58 7.36 5.77 12.04
N PHE A 59 7.08 4.52 11.71
CA PHE A 59 5.75 4.06 11.29
C PHE A 59 4.85 3.87 12.51
N GLU A 60 3.81 4.69 12.60
CA GLU A 60 2.77 4.52 13.61
C GLU A 60 2.10 3.14 13.54
N VAL A 61 1.90 2.53 14.70
CA VAL A 61 1.20 1.25 14.86
C VAL A 61 -0.17 1.52 15.46
N PHE A 62 -1.18 1.61 14.61
CA PHE A 62 -2.55 1.89 15.04
C PHE A 62 -3.13 0.77 15.92
N GLY A 63 -3.75 1.16 17.03
CA GLY A 63 -4.58 0.29 17.87
C GLY A 63 -3.82 -0.72 18.74
N LYS A 64 -2.50 -0.55 18.93
CA LYS A 64 -1.72 -1.37 19.88
C LYS A 64 -1.14 -0.47 21.00
N PRO A 65 -1.61 -0.60 22.25
CA PRO A 65 -1.14 0.25 23.34
C PRO A 65 0.32 0.00 23.73
N GLU A 66 0.87 -1.18 23.47
CA GLU A 66 2.20 -1.59 23.95
C GLU A 66 3.35 -1.17 23.03
N LYS A 67 3.05 -0.72 21.81
CA LYS A 67 4.05 -0.29 20.82
C LYS A 67 3.43 0.77 19.93
N SER A 68 3.74 2.03 20.17
CA SER A 68 3.19 3.18 19.45
C SER A 68 3.74 3.30 18.02
N PHE A 69 4.98 2.87 17.78
CA PHE A 69 5.59 2.89 16.43
C PHE A 69 6.62 1.77 16.19
N THR A 70 7.00 1.60 14.93
CA THR A 70 8.12 0.77 14.45
C THR A 70 9.07 1.61 13.61
N SER A 71 10.37 1.33 13.70
CA SER A 71 11.40 2.03 12.91
C SER A 71 11.89 1.12 11.78
N ARG A 72 11.89 1.63 10.54
CA ARG A 72 12.53 0.99 9.37
C ARG A 72 12.59 1.94 8.17
N PRO A 73 13.44 1.68 7.17
CA PRO A 73 13.42 2.45 5.93
C PRO A 73 12.19 2.22 5.06
N LEU A 74 11.95 3.17 4.15
CA LEU A 74 10.90 3.04 3.12
C LEU A 74 11.42 2.29 1.90
N VAL A 75 12.66 2.56 1.51
CA VAL A 75 13.33 1.92 0.37
C VAL A 75 14.12 0.70 0.85
N HIS A 76 13.96 -0.41 0.15
CA HIS A 76 14.68 -1.64 0.36
C HIS A 76 15.37 -2.07 -0.94
N TYR A 77 16.61 -2.52 -0.84
CA TYR A 77 17.40 -3.00 -1.96
C TYR A 77 17.95 -4.40 -1.67
N PRO A 78 17.10 -5.44 -1.68
CA PRO A 78 17.57 -6.81 -1.50
C PRO A 78 18.59 -7.19 -2.60
N PRO A 79 19.70 -7.85 -2.21
CA PRO A 79 20.75 -8.23 -3.16
C PRO A 79 20.26 -9.28 -4.15
N ALA A 80 21.01 -9.46 -5.23
CA ALA A 80 20.79 -10.59 -6.12
C ALA A 80 21.00 -11.93 -5.39
N THR A 81 20.18 -12.92 -5.73
CA THR A 81 20.34 -14.31 -5.30
C THR A 81 20.78 -15.17 -6.48
N SER A 82 20.97 -16.47 -6.27
CA SER A 82 21.19 -17.41 -7.38
C SER A 82 20.00 -17.56 -8.33
N LYS A 83 18.80 -17.11 -7.92
CA LYS A 83 17.56 -17.26 -8.70
C LYS A 83 16.97 -15.94 -9.19
N THR A 84 17.32 -14.83 -8.57
CA THR A 84 16.71 -13.52 -8.83
C THR A 84 17.77 -12.42 -8.87
N PRO A 85 17.64 -11.43 -9.78
CA PRO A 85 18.50 -10.25 -9.74
C PRO A 85 18.18 -9.40 -8.51
N GLU A 86 19.05 -8.45 -8.23
CA GLU A 86 18.78 -7.38 -7.25
C GLU A 86 17.42 -6.73 -7.53
N ARG A 87 16.69 -6.39 -6.47
CA ARG A 87 15.38 -5.75 -6.58
C ARG A 87 15.39 -4.43 -5.84
N LEU A 88 14.59 -3.51 -6.35
CA LEU A 88 14.20 -2.30 -5.63
C LEU A 88 12.76 -2.47 -5.17
N ALA A 89 12.54 -2.36 -3.87
CA ALA A 89 11.20 -2.31 -3.29
C ALA A 89 11.03 -1.04 -2.46
N VAL A 90 9.83 -0.47 -2.47
CA VAL A 90 9.48 0.62 -1.57
C VAL A 90 8.23 0.23 -0.83
N GLN A 91 8.27 0.28 0.50
CA GLN A 91 7.10 0.04 1.34
C GLN A 91 6.75 1.32 2.09
N TYR A 92 5.65 1.96 1.67
CA TYR A 92 5.14 3.14 2.36
C TYR A 92 3.63 3.33 2.17
N ALA A 93 3.01 3.99 3.14
CA ALA A 93 1.73 4.66 2.97
C ALA A 93 1.74 5.93 3.82
N ARG A 94 1.41 7.08 3.21
CA ARG A 94 1.53 8.40 3.86
C ARG A 94 0.83 8.46 5.23
N ARG A 95 -0.30 7.77 5.38
CA ARG A 95 -1.10 7.73 6.63
C ARG A 95 -0.31 7.36 7.88
N TYR A 96 0.78 6.59 7.76
CA TYR A 96 1.61 6.20 8.91
C TYR A 96 2.45 7.35 9.48
N PHE A 97 2.54 8.47 8.73
CA PHE A 97 3.41 9.60 9.04
C PHE A 97 2.65 10.91 9.24
N VAL A 98 1.36 10.97 8.91
CA VAL A 98 0.56 12.19 9.02
C VAL A 98 -0.86 11.94 9.54
N GLY A 99 -1.21 10.69 9.86
CA GLY A 99 -2.58 10.30 10.21
C GLY A 99 -3.51 10.22 8.99
N TYR A 100 -4.78 9.91 9.23
CA TYR A 100 -5.83 9.92 8.20
C TYR A 100 -7.24 10.09 8.82
N GLY A 101 -8.06 10.96 8.21
CA GLY A 101 -9.45 11.15 8.64
C GLY A 101 -9.57 11.49 10.13
N ALA A 102 -10.34 10.69 10.87
CA ALA A 102 -10.56 10.85 12.30
C ALA A 102 -9.42 10.28 13.18
N LEU A 103 -8.35 9.76 12.58
CA LEU A 103 -7.18 9.22 13.27
C LEU A 103 -5.97 10.10 12.97
N PRO A 104 -5.80 11.23 13.69
CA PRO A 104 -4.58 12.02 13.59
C PRO A 104 -3.38 11.18 14.03
N ARG A 105 -2.18 11.60 13.59
CA ARG A 105 -0.94 10.98 14.07
C ARG A 105 -0.80 11.21 15.57
N SER A 106 -0.37 10.19 16.32
CA SER A 106 -0.09 10.34 17.75
C SER A 106 1.01 11.38 18.02
N ASP A 107 0.76 12.26 18.99
CA ASP A 107 1.71 13.27 19.48
C ASP A 107 2.91 12.65 20.22
N GLU A 108 2.83 11.37 20.58
CA GLU A 108 3.95 10.63 21.20
C GLU A 108 5.02 10.21 20.19
N ILE A 109 4.73 10.32 18.89
CA ILE A 109 5.66 9.97 17.82
C ILE A 109 6.28 11.25 17.29
N PRO A 110 7.62 11.31 17.14
CA PRO A 110 8.27 12.49 16.57
C PRO A 110 7.66 12.88 15.22
N PRO A 111 7.41 14.19 14.98
CA PRO A 111 6.92 14.65 13.70
C PRO A 111 7.94 14.34 12.59
N ILE A 112 7.45 14.23 11.36
CA ILE A 112 8.38 14.12 10.23
C ILE A 112 9.18 15.40 10.04
N SER A 113 10.43 15.27 9.59
CA SER A 113 11.22 16.43 9.16
C SER A 113 10.73 17.01 7.84
N GLU A 114 11.16 18.22 7.50
CA GLU A 114 10.86 18.83 6.19
C GLU A 114 11.36 17.97 5.02
N ALA A 115 12.56 17.37 5.14
CA ALA A 115 13.10 16.47 4.14
C ALA A 115 12.24 15.20 3.97
N GLN A 116 11.70 14.67 5.07
CA GLN A 116 10.76 13.56 5.03
C GLN A 116 9.44 13.96 4.37
N ALA A 117 8.90 15.14 4.68
CA ALA A 117 7.71 15.67 4.01
C ALA A 117 7.94 15.82 2.49
N GLU A 118 9.05 16.44 2.07
CA GLU A 118 9.43 16.57 0.66
C GLU A 118 9.58 15.21 -0.03
N ALA A 119 10.15 14.21 0.65
CA ALA A 119 10.29 12.86 0.10
C ALA A 119 8.92 12.19 -0.14
N LEU A 120 7.99 12.29 0.81
CA LEU A 120 6.63 11.76 0.68
C LEU A 120 5.85 12.48 -0.43
N ASP A 121 6.00 13.80 -0.55
CA ASP A 121 5.40 14.60 -1.61
C ASP A 121 5.94 14.19 -2.98
N THR A 122 7.26 14.05 -3.09
CA THR A 122 7.92 13.65 -4.32
C THR A 122 7.47 12.27 -4.80
N LEU A 123 7.35 11.28 -3.89
CA LEU A 123 6.80 9.97 -4.22
C LEU A 123 5.38 10.07 -4.79
N HIS A 124 4.53 10.87 -4.15
CA HIS A 124 3.14 11.05 -4.58
C HIS A 124 3.04 11.75 -5.94
N TYR A 125 3.73 12.87 -6.13
CA TYR A 125 3.70 13.63 -7.39
C TYR A 125 4.27 12.85 -8.57
N LEU A 126 5.37 12.12 -8.36
CA LEU A 126 5.94 11.28 -9.41
C LEU A 126 5.09 10.04 -9.68
N GLY A 127 4.46 9.48 -8.65
CA GLY A 127 3.45 8.44 -8.80
C GLY A 127 2.33 8.89 -9.72
N GLU A 128 1.74 10.07 -9.48
CA GLU A 128 0.69 10.64 -10.32
C GLU A 128 1.19 10.93 -11.74
N LYS A 129 2.38 11.52 -11.87
CA LYS A 129 2.98 11.86 -13.17
C LYS A 129 3.23 10.62 -14.05
N PHE A 130 3.58 9.49 -13.45
CA PHE A 130 3.89 8.25 -14.15
C PHE A 130 2.76 7.21 -14.06
N ALA A 131 1.58 7.63 -13.59
CA ALA A 131 0.46 6.75 -13.40
C ALA A 131 -0.08 6.22 -14.73
N VAL A 132 -0.44 4.94 -14.74
CA VAL A 132 -1.37 4.37 -15.70
C VAL A 132 -2.71 4.21 -15.00
N ASN A 133 -3.76 4.76 -15.60
CA ASN A 133 -5.12 4.64 -15.12
C ASN A 133 -5.73 3.34 -15.62
N LEU A 134 -6.41 2.64 -14.73
CA LEU A 134 -7.13 1.41 -15.01
C LEU A 134 -8.63 1.67 -14.89
N ASP A 135 -9.33 1.32 -15.96
CA ASP A 135 -10.77 1.38 -16.05
C ASP A 135 -11.36 0.02 -15.70
N PHE A 136 -11.54 -0.23 -14.40
CA PHE A 136 -12.09 -1.50 -13.93
C PHE A 136 -13.55 -1.68 -14.39
N GLN A 137 -13.83 -2.83 -14.97
CA GLN A 137 -15.18 -3.31 -15.26
C GLN A 137 -15.56 -4.46 -14.33
N LYS A 138 -16.86 -4.68 -14.16
CA LYS A 138 -17.35 -5.84 -13.40
C LYS A 138 -16.84 -7.13 -14.07
N GLY A 139 -16.19 -7.98 -13.28
CA GLY A 139 -15.56 -9.22 -13.74
C GLY A 139 -14.04 -9.11 -13.89
N ASP A 140 -13.48 -7.90 -13.95
CA ASP A 140 -12.03 -7.73 -14.09
C ASP A 140 -11.28 -8.14 -12.83
N ILE A 141 -10.10 -8.73 -13.04
CA ILE A 141 -9.14 -9.08 -11.99
C ILE A 141 -7.81 -8.39 -12.30
N GLN A 142 -7.28 -7.68 -11.32
CA GLN A 142 -5.93 -7.11 -11.35
C GLN A 142 -5.04 -7.84 -10.36
N TYR A 143 -3.86 -8.24 -10.80
CA TYR A 143 -2.76 -8.66 -9.94
C TYR A 143 -1.64 -7.62 -10.03
N ALA A 144 -1.29 -6.98 -8.92
CA ALA A 144 -0.16 -6.06 -8.85
C ALA A 144 0.93 -6.63 -7.93
N ASN A 145 2.17 -6.67 -8.43
CA ASN A 145 3.33 -6.90 -7.56
C ASN A 145 3.49 -5.67 -6.66
N ASN A 146 3.05 -5.83 -5.41
CA ASN A 146 2.96 -4.76 -4.42
C ASN A 146 4.33 -4.28 -3.93
N MET A 147 5.40 -5.04 -4.21
CA MET A 147 6.77 -4.63 -3.93
C MET A 147 7.38 -3.75 -5.03
N GLY A 148 6.85 -3.80 -6.25
CA GLY A 148 7.38 -3.10 -7.43
C GLY A 148 6.47 -2.01 -8.00
N ILE A 149 5.22 -1.92 -7.53
CA ILE A 149 4.19 -1.03 -8.06
C ILE A 149 3.58 -0.23 -6.91
N PHE A 150 3.54 1.09 -7.04
CA PHE A 150 2.66 1.93 -6.24
C PHE A 150 1.25 1.89 -6.81
N HIS A 151 0.25 1.91 -5.94
CA HIS A 151 -1.14 2.00 -6.35
C HIS A 151 -1.88 3.13 -5.61
N ALA A 152 -2.83 3.72 -6.30
CA ALA A 152 -3.71 4.77 -5.82
C ALA A 152 -5.12 4.56 -6.38
N ARG A 153 -6.07 5.35 -5.89
CA ARG A 153 -7.44 5.37 -6.41
C ARG A 153 -8.01 6.77 -6.31
N ASP A 154 -8.69 7.19 -7.36
CA ASP A 154 -9.46 8.43 -7.32
C ASP A 154 -10.62 8.39 -6.31
N GLY A 155 -11.09 9.57 -5.95
CA GLY A 155 -12.35 9.70 -5.23
C GLY A 155 -13.50 9.16 -6.07
N PHE A 156 -14.57 8.72 -5.41
CA PHE A 156 -15.73 8.14 -6.10
C PHE A 156 -17.02 8.38 -5.36
N THR A 157 -18.11 8.25 -6.09
CA THR A 157 -19.48 8.35 -5.56
C THR A 157 -20.19 7.02 -5.78
N ASP A 158 -20.78 6.51 -4.71
CA ASP A 158 -21.72 5.38 -4.76
C ASP A 158 -23.17 5.89 -4.66
N THR A 159 -24.10 5.19 -5.29
CA THR A 159 -25.55 5.35 -5.10
C THR A 159 -26.13 4.19 -4.30
N HIS A 160 -27.45 4.16 -4.10
CA HIS A 160 -28.11 3.01 -3.49
C HIS A 160 -28.11 1.80 -4.45
N GLU A 161 -28.20 2.07 -5.76
CA GLU A 161 -28.29 1.06 -6.82
C GLU A 161 -26.91 0.56 -7.28
N GLN A 162 -25.86 1.38 -7.15
CA GLN A 162 -24.53 1.07 -7.64
C GLN A 162 -23.47 1.47 -6.62
N GLN A 163 -22.89 0.44 -5.99
CA GLN A 163 -21.81 0.57 -5.02
C GLN A 163 -20.56 -0.15 -5.52
N ARG A 164 -19.40 0.49 -5.36
CA ARG A 164 -18.11 -0.12 -5.68
C ARG A 164 -17.82 -1.28 -4.75
N HIS A 165 -17.70 -2.49 -5.31
CA HIS A 165 -17.39 -3.70 -4.57
C HIS A 165 -16.20 -4.43 -5.19
N LEU A 166 -15.04 -4.35 -4.53
CA LEU A 166 -13.85 -5.10 -4.89
C LEU A 166 -13.49 -6.11 -3.80
N LEU A 167 -13.22 -7.35 -4.18
CA LEU A 167 -12.55 -8.31 -3.32
C LEU A 167 -11.04 -8.07 -3.41
N ARG A 168 -10.42 -7.67 -2.29
CA ARG A 168 -8.97 -7.49 -2.21
C ARG A 168 -8.33 -8.70 -1.54
N GLN A 169 -7.39 -9.34 -2.21
CA GLN A 169 -6.66 -10.48 -1.66
C GLN A 169 -5.17 -10.15 -1.55
N TRP A 170 -4.54 -10.63 -0.49
CA TRP A 170 -3.08 -10.62 -0.38
C TRP A 170 -2.54 -11.99 -0.73
N LEU A 171 -1.91 -12.09 -1.88
CA LEU A 171 -1.41 -13.35 -2.42
C LEU A 171 0.12 -13.41 -2.30
N ARG A 172 0.65 -14.63 -2.28
CA ARG A 172 2.08 -14.93 -2.29
C ARG A 172 2.32 -16.08 -3.25
N ASP A 173 3.32 -15.90 -4.11
CA ASP A 173 3.80 -16.94 -5.01
C ASP A 173 5.04 -17.60 -4.37
N PRO A 174 4.99 -18.87 -3.95
CA PRO A 174 6.12 -19.54 -3.33
C PRO A 174 7.27 -19.87 -4.30
N GLU A 175 7.02 -19.84 -5.62
CA GLU A 175 8.01 -20.15 -6.65
C GLU A 175 8.72 -18.89 -7.16
N TYR A 176 7.95 -17.82 -7.43
CA TYR A 176 8.44 -16.58 -8.06
C TYR A 176 8.39 -15.33 -7.17
N GLY A 177 7.93 -15.46 -5.93
CA GLY A 177 7.89 -14.37 -4.95
C GLY A 177 9.26 -13.72 -4.74
N TRP A 178 9.28 -12.41 -4.56
CA TRP A 178 10.51 -11.72 -4.17
C TRP A 178 10.85 -12.05 -2.73
N GLU A 179 12.14 -12.16 -2.42
CA GLU A 179 12.57 -12.31 -1.03
C GLU A 179 12.13 -11.08 -0.23
N THR A 180 11.38 -11.32 0.86
CA THR A 180 10.91 -10.25 1.74
C THR A 180 12.11 -9.63 2.47
N PRO A 181 12.37 -8.30 2.30
CA PRO A 181 13.43 -7.61 3.00
C PRO A 181 13.34 -7.81 4.51
N GLU A 182 14.49 -7.97 5.18
CA GLU A 182 14.55 -8.27 6.62
C GLU A 182 13.63 -7.37 7.48
N PRO A 183 13.63 -6.02 7.32
CA PRO A 183 12.77 -5.15 8.13
C PRO A 183 11.25 -5.33 7.90
N LEU A 184 10.85 -6.08 6.86
CA LEU A 184 9.46 -6.34 6.48
C LEU A 184 8.97 -7.72 6.93
N LYS A 185 9.87 -8.64 7.32
CA LYS A 185 9.52 -10.03 7.62
C LYS A 185 8.46 -10.17 8.70
N GLU A 186 8.57 -9.46 9.83
CA GLU A 186 7.56 -9.50 10.90
C GLU A 186 6.17 -9.10 10.38
N ARG A 187 6.10 -8.07 9.54
CA ARG A 187 4.84 -7.56 8.99
C ARG A 187 4.24 -8.50 7.94
N TRP A 188 5.07 -9.20 7.18
CA TRP A 188 4.63 -10.23 6.23
C TRP A 188 4.17 -11.49 6.96
N ALA A 189 4.86 -11.92 8.02
CA ALA A 189 4.45 -13.01 8.89
C ALA A 189 3.05 -12.77 9.47
N GLN A 190 2.77 -11.54 9.94
CA GLN A 190 1.42 -11.16 10.38
C GLN A 190 0.34 -11.30 9.31
N LEU A 191 0.71 -11.35 8.02
CA LEU A 191 -0.22 -11.47 6.90
C LEU A 191 -0.40 -12.92 6.43
N TYR A 192 0.69 -13.70 6.41
CA TYR A 192 0.71 -15.01 5.79
C TYR A 192 0.76 -16.18 6.78
N ASP A 193 1.32 -16.00 7.97
CA ASP A 193 1.55 -17.11 8.89
C ASP A 193 0.26 -17.51 9.61
N GLY A 194 0.03 -18.81 9.71
CA GLY A 194 -1.13 -19.37 10.41
C GLY A 194 -2.49 -19.12 9.74
N ILE A 195 -2.52 -18.63 8.50
CA ILE A 195 -3.76 -18.49 7.73
C ILE A 195 -4.17 -19.85 7.18
N THR A 196 -5.37 -20.30 7.53
CA THR A 196 -6.01 -21.49 6.96
C THR A 196 -7.11 -21.09 5.98
N PRO A 197 -7.53 -21.95 5.04
CA PRO A 197 -8.63 -21.66 4.12
C PRO A 197 -9.93 -21.21 4.84
N GLU A 198 -10.21 -21.78 6.01
CA GLU A 198 -11.42 -21.50 6.79
C GLU A 198 -11.38 -20.13 7.49
N ALA A 199 -10.18 -19.57 7.69
CA ALA A 199 -9.99 -18.26 8.30
C ALA A 199 -10.11 -17.11 7.27
N GLN A 200 -10.16 -17.43 5.97
CA GLN A 200 -10.29 -16.45 4.90
C GLN A 200 -11.74 -16.01 4.74
N ILE A 201 -11.96 -14.72 4.45
CA ILE A 201 -13.31 -14.15 4.34
C ILE A 201 -13.47 -13.46 2.99
N PHE A 202 -14.41 -13.96 2.18
CA PHE A 202 -14.81 -13.40 0.90
C PHE A 202 -16.23 -12.83 1.02
N PRO A 203 -16.38 -11.55 1.42
CA PRO A 203 -17.69 -10.98 1.66
C PRO A 203 -18.51 -10.91 0.37
N LEU A 204 -19.74 -11.41 0.41
CA LEU A 204 -20.67 -11.32 -0.72
C LEU A 204 -21.25 -9.91 -0.86
N GLU A 205 -21.35 -9.19 0.25
CA GLU A 205 -21.91 -7.83 0.32
C GLU A 205 -20.83 -6.78 0.61
N PRO A 206 -20.92 -5.58 -0.01
CA PRO A 206 -19.97 -4.52 0.22
C PRO A 206 -20.04 -4.01 1.66
N PHE A 207 -18.88 -3.70 2.24
CA PHE A 207 -18.80 -2.99 3.52
C PHE A 207 -17.57 -2.09 3.57
N ILE A 208 -17.68 -0.99 4.32
CA ILE A 208 -16.55 -0.12 4.60
C ILE A 208 -15.74 -0.74 5.75
N ARG A 209 -14.47 -1.07 5.49
CA ARG A 209 -13.57 -1.54 6.53
C ARG A 209 -13.22 -0.38 7.48
N SER A 210 -13.46 -0.57 8.78
CA SER A 210 -13.17 0.39 9.84
C SER A 210 -12.43 -0.31 10.98
N GLU A 211 -11.85 0.46 11.91
CA GLU A 211 -11.26 -0.08 13.14
C GLU A 211 -12.24 -1.04 13.87
N GLY A 212 -13.52 -0.68 13.92
CA GLY A 212 -14.57 -1.46 14.58
C GLY A 212 -14.97 -2.78 13.89
N ASN A 213 -14.52 -3.04 12.66
CA ASN A 213 -14.78 -4.31 11.96
C ASN A 213 -13.51 -5.02 11.45
N LYS A 214 -12.33 -4.62 11.98
CA LYS A 214 -11.03 -5.23 11.64
C LYS A 214 -11.01 -6.76 11.82
N SER A 215 -11.83 -7.30 12.71
CA SER A 215 -11.97 -8.72 13.04
C SER A 215 -12.72 -9.55 11.99
N LYS A 216 -13.31 -8.95 10.94
CA LYS A 216 -13.99 -9.67 9.84
C LYS A 216 -13.01 -10.40 8.88
N GLY A 217 -11.90 -10.92 9.40
CA GLY A 217 -10.92 -11.72 8.67
C GLY A 217 -10.10 -10.93 7.64
N ARG A 218 -9.22 -11.66 6.97
CA ARG A 218 -8.42 -11.19 5.84
C ARG A 218 -8.65 -12.17 4.70
N SER A 219 -8.76 -11.65 3.49
CA SER A 219 -8.80 -12.40 2.23
C SER A 219 -7.46 -12.40 1.53
#